data_AF-A0A352IPN2-F1
#
_entry.id   AF-A0A352IPN2-F1
#
_cell.length_a   1.000
_cell.length_b   1.000
_cell.length_c   1.000
_cell.angle_alpha   90.00
_cell.angle_beta   90.00
_cell.angle_gamma   90.00
#
_symmetry.space_group_name_H-M   'P 1'
#
loop_
_entity.id
_entity.type
_entity.pdbx_description
1 polymer ?
#
loop_
_entity_poly.entity_id
_entity_poly.type
_entity_poly.pdbx_seq_one_letter_code
_entity_poly.pdbx_strand_id
1 'polypeptide(L)'
;MRIESVNENTCMVYFGDQIGAESAGLVKRATDRLRRDMSDLIVDLVPSYTSILVTWDLEQADRFAIVRRVRAAIDSEDDGST
;
A
#
# COMPACT_ATOMS: atom_id res chain seq x y z
N MET A 1 -4.92 5.91 8.08
CA MET A 1 -3.89 4.98 7.59
C MET A 1 -2.56 5.27 8.27
N ARG A 2 -1.86 4.25 8.76
CA ARG A 2 -0.51 4.38 9.36
C ARG A 2 0.49 3.60 8.49
N ILE A 3 1.69 4.14 8.29
CA ILE A 3 2.77 3.46 7.55
C ILE A 3 3.99 3.40 8.44
N GLU A 4 4.51 2.21 8.69
CA GLU A 4 5.68 1.98 9.54
C GLU A 4 6.78 1.27 8.76
N SER A 5 8.02 1.75 8.89
CA SER A 5 9.18 1.08 8.30
C SER A 5 9.43 -0.24 9.01
N VAL A 6 9.60 -1.31 8.24
CA VAL A 6 10.05 -2.61 8.78
C VAL A 6 11.56 -2.73 8.63
N ASN A 7 12.09 -2.32 7.48
CA ASN A 7 13.51 -2.22 7.18
C ASN A 7 13.74 -1.13 6.11
N GLU A 8 14.85 -1.17 5.39
CA GLU A 8 15.24 -0.18 4.38
C GLU A 8 14.30 -0.14 3.16
N ASN A 9 13.77 -1.29 2.74
CA ASN A 9 13.00 -1.45 1.50
C ASN A 9 11.60 -2.04 1.71
N THR A 10 11.18 -2.12 2.96
CA THR A 10 9.92 -2.75 3.36
C THR A 10 9.21 -1.88 4.38
N CYS A 11 7.91 -1.68 4.18
CA CYS A 11 7.04 -0.99 5.12
C CYS A 11 5.72 -1.75 5.31
N MET A 12 5.11 -1.55 6.47
CA MET A 12 3.79 -2.05 6.78
C MET A 12 2.78 -0.91 6.72
N VAL A 13 1.74 -1.08 5.90
CA VAL A 13 0.64 -0.13 5.73
C VAL A 13 -0.58 -0.67 6.48
N TYR A 14 -1.06 0.06 7.48
CA TYR A 14 -2.23 -0.29 8.30
C TYR A 14 -3.46 0.52 7.92
N PHE A 15 -4.58 -0.18 7.73
CA PHE A 15 -5.87 0.37 7.28
C PHE A 15 -6.92 0.49 8.40
N GLY A 16 -6.65 -0.06 9.58
CA GLY A 16 -7.51 0.04 10.75
C GLY A 16 -7.05 -0.89 11.88
N ASP A 17 -7.62 -0.72 13.07
CA ASP A 17 -7.24 -1.47 14.27
C ASP A 17 -8.16 -2.67 14.57
N GLN A 18 -9.26 -2.81 13.81
CA GLN A 18 -10.21 -3.90 13.97
C GLN A 18 -10.36 -4.72 12.69
N ILE A 19 -10.39 -6.04 12.85
CA ILE A 19 -10.71 -6.98 11.77
C ILE A 19 -12.19 -6.87 11.45
N GLY A 20 -12.51 -6.62 10.18
CA GLY A 20 -13.88 -6.49 9.68
C GLY A 20 -13.92 -6.43 8.16
N ALA A 21 -15.13 -6.57 7.61
CA ALA A 21 -15.35 -6.54 6.15
C ALA A 21 -14.88 -5.22 5.51
N GLU A 22 -15.01 -4.11 6.24
CA GLU A 22 -14.55 -2.79 5.81
C GLU A 22 -13.02 -2.75 5.64
N SER A 23 -12.27 -3.13 6.69
CA SER A 23 -10.79 -3.19 6.66
C SER A 23 -10.28 -4.12 5.57
N ALA A 24 -10.89 -5.30 5.42
CA ALA A 24 -10.51 -6.24 4.36
C ALA A 24 -10.80 -5.68 2.96
N GLY A 25 -11.93 -4.96 2.80
CA GLY A 25 -12.26 -4.27 1.56
C GLY A 25 -11.25 -3.16 1.21
N LEU A 26 -10.81 -2.38 2.20
CA LEU A 26 -9.76 -1.37 2.05
C LEU A 26 -8.43 -2.00 1.65
N VAL A 27 -8.02 -3.06 2.35
CA VAL A 27 -6.78 -3.79 2.02
C VAL A 27 -6.85 -4.32 0.59
N LYS A 28 -7.96 -4.93 0.17
CA LYS A 28 -8.12 -5.44 -1.19
C LYS A 28 -7.97 -4.32 -2.22
N ARG A 29 -8.72 -3.21 -2.06
CA ARG A 29 -8.67 -2.07 -3.00
C ARG A 29 -7.27 -1.47 -3.08
N ALA A 30 -6.62 -1.27 -1.94
CA ALA A 30 -5.26 -0.75 -1.87
C ALA A 30 -4.26 -1.70 -2.54
N THR A 31 -4.35 -3.01 -2.28
CA THR A 31 -3.49 -4.02 -2.93
C THR A 31 -3.64 -3.99 -4.44
N ASP A 32 -4.89 -3.98 -4.93
CA ASP A 32 -5.19 -3.97 -6.35
C ASP A 32 -4.64 -2.69 -7.01
N ARG A 33 -4.71 -1.55 -6.33
CA ARG A 33 -4.22 -0.26 -6.86
C ARG A 33 -2.70 -0.16 -6.84
N LEU A 34 -2.04 -0.55 -5.75
CA LEU A 34 -0.58 -0.58 -5.66
C LEU A 34 0.01 -1.51 -6.73
N ARG A 35 -0.61 -2.67 -6.97
CA ARG A 35 -0.18 -3.58 -8.06
C ARG A 35 -0.30 -2.97 -9.44
N ARG A 36 -1.32 -2.14 -9.70
CA ARG A 36 -1.51 -1.52 -11.02
C ARG A 36 -0.63 -0.30 -11.23
N ASP A 37 -0.56 0.57 -10.23
CA ASP A 37 -0.01 1.91 -10.40
C ASP A 37 1.49 1.99 -10.06
N MET A 38 2.04 0.95 -9.42
CA MET A 38 3.42 0.91 -8.93
C MET A 38 4.12 -0.41 -9.25
N SER A 39 3.69 -1.13 -10.28
CA SER A 39 4.25 -2.45 -10.67
C SER A 39 5.71 -2.43 -11.09
N ASP A 40 6.20 -1.26 -11.51
CA ASP A 40 7.59 -1.02 -11.92
C ASP A 40 8.55 -0.95 -10.72
N LEU A 41 8.03 -0.57 -9.55
CA LEU A 41 8.82 -0.29 -8.35
C LEU A 41 8.60 -1.34 -7.23
N ILE A 42 7.39 -1.87 -7.12
CA ILE A 42 7.02 -2.81 -6.06
C ILE A 42 7.50 -4.22 -6.43
N VAL A 43 8.27 -4.80 -5.52
CA VAL A 43 8.80 -6.17 -5.65
C VAL A 43 7.80 -7.17 -5.09
N ASP A 44 7.16 -6.87 -3.96
CA ASP A 44 6.17 -7.77 -3.35
C ASP A 44 5.09 -7.01 -2.55
N LEU A 45 3.90 -7.61 -2.51
CA LEU A 45 2.74 -7.16 -1.73
C LEU A 45 2.10 -8.35 -1.02
N VAL A 46 2.22 -8.37 0.30
CA VAL A 46 1.62 -9.39 1.16
C VAL A 46 0.44 -8.77 1.92
N PRO A 47 -0.81 -8.89 1.43
CA PRO A 47 -1.97 -8.41 2.14
C PRO A 47 -2.32 -9.30 3.35
N SER A 48 -2.86 -8.65 4.38
CA SER A 48 -3.44 -9.26 5.59
C SER A 48 -4.87 -8.72 5.81
N TYR A 49 -5.50 -9.01 6.94
CA TYR A 49 -6.88 -8.54 7.19
C TYR A 49 -7.00 -7.02 7.40
N THR A 50 -5.96 -6.38 7.94
CA THR A 50 -5.98 -4.94 8.28
C THR A 50 -4.71 -4.21 7.82
N SER A 51 -3.79 -4.90 7.14
CA SER A 51 -2.52 -4.34 6.71
C SER A 51 -2.03 -4.94 5.40
N ILE A 52 -1.03 -4.29 4.81
CA ILE A 52 -0.26 -4.81 3.68
C ILE A 52 1.23 -4.62 4.01
N LEU A 53 2.03 -5.67 3.83
CA LEU A 53 3.48 -5.56 3.78
C LEU A 53 3.88 -5.21 2.35
N VAL A 54 4.58 -4.09 2.19
CA VAL A 54 5.00 -3.56 0.89
C VAL A 54 6.51 -3.61 0.82
N THR A 55 7.04 -4.34 -0.16
CA THR A 55 8.48 -4.42 -0.46
C THR A 55 8.73 -3.80 -1.82
N TRP A 56 9.76 -2.96 -1.93
CA TRP A 56 10.10 -2.27 -3.18
C TRP A 56 11.59 -2.39 -3.52
N ASP A 57 11.92 -1.97 -4.73
CA ASP A 57 13.29 -1.87 -5.23
C ASP A 57 13.97 -0.59 -4.73
N LEU A 58 15.00 -0.75 -3.89
CA LEU A 58 15.77 0.36 -3.31
C LEU A 58 16.49 1.21 -4.35
N GLU A 59 16.84 0.65 -5.50
CA GLU A 59 17.55 1.39 -6.55
C GLU A 59 16.61 2.39 -7.25
N GLN A 60 15.30 2.15 -7.19
CA GLN A 60 14.29 2.96 -7.86
C GLN A 60 13.61 3.99 -6.94
N ALA A 61 13.49 3.71 -5.64
CA ALA A 61 12.95 4.69 -4.68
C ALA A 61 13.44 4.51 -3.24
N ASP A 62 13.60 5.64 -2.55
CA ASP A 62 13.77 5.65 -1.11
C ASP A 62 12.43 5.51 -0.35
N ARG A 63 12.53 5.34 0.97
CA ARG A 63 11.36 5.19 1.85
C ARG A 63 10.40 6.39 1.82
N PHE A 64 10.90 7.61 1.61
CA PHE A 64 10.06 8.81 1.64
C PHE A 64 9.22 8.90 0.36
N ALA A 65 9.85 8.61 -0.77
CA ALA A 65 9.23 8.47 -2.07
C ALA A 65 8.13 7.41 -2.06
N ILE A 66 8.38 6.25 -1.43
CA ILE A 66 7.40 5.17 -1.30
C ILE A 66 6.22 5.58 -0.43
N VAL A 67 6.47 6.12 0.77
CA VAL A 67 5.39 6.55 1.68
C VAL A 67 4.48 7.57 1.00
N ARG A 68 5.03 8.51 0.24
CA ARG A 68 4.26 9.51 -0.51
C ARG A 68 3.43 8.86 -1.63
N ARG A 69 4.01 7.95 -2.42
CA ARG A 69 3.31 7.27 -3.52
C ARG A 69 2.21 6.36 -3.02
N VAL A 70 2.46 5.58 -1.97
CA VAL A 70 1.46 4.71 -1.33
C VAL A 70 0.28 5.52 -0.81
N ARG A 71 0.53 6.64 -0.13
CA ARG A 71 -0.54 7.57 0.29
C ARG A 71 -1.34 8.09 -0.89
N ALA A 72 -0.67 8.60 -1.92
CA ALA A 72 -1.34 9.12 -3.10
C ALA A 72 -2.19 8.06 -3.81
N ALA A 73 -1.68 6.83 -3.96
CA ALA A 73 -2.41 5.74 -4.61
C ALA A 73 -3.66 5.33 -3.83
N ILE A 74 -3.62 5.39 -2.50
CA ILE A 74 -4.72 4.97 -1.62
C ILE A 74 -5.76 6.09 -1.42
N ASP A 75 -5.30 7.34 -1.29
CA ASP A 75 -6.16 8.51 -1.05
C ASP A 75 -6.82 9.05 -2.33
N SER A 76 -6.30 8.69 -3.51
CA SER A 76 -6.94 9.03 -4.77
C SER A 76 -8.30 8.33 -4.82
N GLU A 77 -9.39 9.06 -4.58
CA GLU A 77 -10.72 8.52 -4.80
C GLU A 77 -10.81 7.95 -6.22
N ASP A 78 -11.46 6.80 -6.34
CA ASP A 78 -11.78 6.22 -7.62
C ASP A 78 -12.76 7.20 -8.29
N ASP A 79 -12.28 7.98 -9.26
CA ASP A 79 -13.14 8.67 -10.23
C ASP A 79 -13.72 7.60 -11.16
N GLY A 80 -14.53 6.72 -10.56
CA GLY A 80 -15.29 5.66 -11.21
C GLY A 80 -16.53 6.25 -11.85
N SER A 81 -16.35 7.22 -12.74
CA SER A 81 -17.35 7.62 -13.73
C SER A 81 -16.90 7.10 -15.09
N THR A 82 -17.28 5.88 -15.45
CA THR A 82 -17.67 5.46 -16.82
C THR A 82 -18.33 4.08 -16.76
#